data_AF-A0A933WNN8-F1
#
_entry.id   AF-A0A933WNN8-F1
#
_cell.length_a   1.000
_cell.length_b   1.000
_cell.length_c   1.000
_cell.angle_alpha   90.00
_cell.angle_beta   90.00
_cell.angle_gamma   90.00
#
_symmetry.space_group_name_H-M   'P 1'
#
loop_
_entity.id
_entity.type
_entity.pdbx_description
1 polymer ?
#
loop_
_entity_poly.entity_id
_entity_poly.type
_entity_poly.pdbx_seq_one_letter_code
_entity_poly.pdbx_strand_id
1 'polypeptide(L)'
;MTDRRRPRSMIRWLAASLAILAIVATVATAAVWTAAAGGSSGTSVDLSGMPDMPADTRQAYEAAPSHRDLFAHLPCYCGCVLLKEPHDSLDRCFLLPDGSFEAHASGCRICTDIAIDALAMEAEGLSHTAIRALIDVKFARAGPPTDTPLP
;
A
#
# COMPACT_ATOMS: atom_id res chain seq x y z
N MET A 1 -38.36 51.85 -35.33
CA MET A 1 -37.67 52.21 -34.08
C MET A 1 -37.77 51.03 -33.13
N THR A 2 -36.79 50.13 -33.11
CA THR A 2 -36.77 48.95 -32.22
C THR A 2 -35.46 48.93 -31.47
N ASP A 3 -35.51 49.31 -30.20
CA ASP A 3 -34.40 49.32 -29.24
C ASP A 3 -34.05 47.88 -28.84
N ARG A 4 -32.97 47.33 -29.40
CA ARG A 4 -32.39 46.03 -28.99
C ARG A 4 -31.53 46.24 -27.74
N ARG A 5 -32.14 46.36 -26.56
CA ARG A 5 -31.41 46.22 -25.29
C ARG A 5 -31.11 44.74 -25.05
N ARG A 6 -29.87 44.32 -25.31
CA ARG A 6 -29.38 43.03 -24.79
C ARG A 6 -29.38 43.10 -23.26
N PRO A 7 -30.01 42.14 -22.54
CA PRO A 7 -30.09 42.19 -21.09
C PRO A 7 -28.68 42.00 -20.51
N ARG A 8 -28.10 43.10 -20.02
CA ARG A 8 -26.76 43.17 -19.40
C ARG A 8 -26.63 42.24 -18.18
N SER A 9 -27.74 41.71 -17.67
CA SER A 9 -27.79 40.71 -16.59
C SER A 9 -27.31 39.33 -17.05
N MET A 10 -27.78 38.81 -18.19
CA MET A 10 -27.41 37.45 -18.65
C MET A 10 -25.90 37.26 -18.85
N ILE A 11 -25.21 38.30 -19.33
CA ILE A 11 -23.75 38.29 -19.55
C ILE A 11 -23.00 38.26 -18.21
N ARG A 12 -23.54 38.91 -17.15
CA ARG A 12 -22.95 38.91 -15.80
C ARG A 12 -23.12 37.56 -15.10
N TRP A 13 -24.25 36.88 -15.32
CA TRP A 13 -24.49 35.53 -14.78
C TRP A 13 -23.62 34.47 -15.47
N LEU A 14 -23.48 34.51 -16.80
CA LEU A 14 -22.60 33.60 -17.54
C LEU A 14 -21.13 33.77 -17.16
N ALA A 15 -20.66 35.01 -16.99
CA ALA A 15 -19.29 35.28 -16.55
C ALA A 15 -19.02 34.81 -15.10
N ALA A 16 -19.99 34.94 -14.20
CA ALA A 16 -19.87 34.46 -12.82
C ALA A 16 -19.83 32.92 -12.75
N SER A 17 -20.64 32.22 -13.54
CA SER A 17 -20.64 30.75 -13.60
C SER A 17 -19.33 30.17 -14.17
N LEU A 18 -18.76 30.82 -15.19
CA LEU A 18 -17.45 30.45 -15.75
C LEU A 18 -16.30 30.69 -14.76
N ALA A 19 -16.35 31.77 -13.97
CA ALA A 19 -15.36 32.04 -12.94
C ALA A 19 -15.41 31.00 -11.79
N ILE A 20 -16.60 30.59 -11.36
CA ILE A 20 -16.77 29.57 -10.32
C ILE A 20 -16.26 28.20 -10.81
N LEU A 21 -16.55 27.82 -12.04
CA LEU A 21 -16.08 26.55 -12.62
C LEU A 21 -14.54 26.52 -12.74
N ALA A 22 -13.91 27.64 -13.10
CA ALA A 22 -12.46 27.76 -13.15
C ALA A 22 -11.82 27.67 -11.76
N ILE A 23 -12.42 28.28 -10.73
CA ILE A 23 -11.93 28.19 -9.35
C ILE A 23 -12.02 26.75 -8.82
N VAL A 24 -13.14 26.05 -9.05
CA VAL A 24 -13.29 24.64 -8.65
C VAL A 24 -12.27 23.74 -9.36
N ALA A 25 -12.02 23.96 -10.65
CA ALA A 25 -11.00 23.23 -11.39
C ALA A 25 -9.58 23.46 -10.84
N THR A 26 -9.23 24.70 -10.45
CA THR A 26 -7.91 25.00 -9.87
C THR A 26 -7.71 24.38 -8.48
N VAL A 27 -8.74 24.38 -7.62
CA VAL A 27 -8.68 23.73 -6.31
C VAL A 27 -8.55 22.21 -6.43
N ALA A 28 -9.26 21.59 -7.38
CA ALA A 28 -9.14 20.16 -7.66
C ALA A 28 -7.73 19.79 -8.15
N THR A 29 -7.08 20.62 -8.98
CA THR A 29 -5.70 20.36 -9.39
C THR A 29 -4.71 20.52 -8.24
N ALA A 30 -4.87 21.50 -7.36
CA ALA A 30 -3.95 21.69 -6.24
C ALA A 30 -3.97 20.53 -5.24
N ALA A 31 -5.13 19.92 -5.00
CA ALA A 31 -5.26 18.76 -4.11
C ALA A 31 -4.57 17.49 -4.66
N VAL A 32 -4.51 17.33 -5.99
CA VAL A 32 -3.85 16.19 -6.64
C VAL A 32 -2.32 16.28 -6.54
N TRP A 33 -1.74 17.48 -6.49
CA TRP A 33 -0.28 17.66 -6.40
C TRP A 33 0.30 17.40 -5.00
N THR A 34 -0.48 17.63 -3.93
CA THR A 34 0.02 17.45 -2.56
C THR A 34 0.05 16.00 -2.09
N ALA A 35 -0.65 15.09 -2.75
CA ALA A 35 -0.67 13.67 -2.38
C ALA A 35 0.55 12.87 -2.89
N ALA A 36 1.25 13.37 -3.92
CA ALA A 36 2.37 12.64 -4.55
C ALA A 36 3.73 12.85 -3.85
N ALA A 37 3.82 13.72 -2.84
CA ALA A 37 5.08 14.11 -2.20
C ALA A 37 5.34 13.42 -0.84
N GLY A 38 4.53 12.43 -0.45
CA GLY A 38 4.74 11.62 0.74
C GLY A 38 5.85 10.59 0.56
N GLY A 39 7.07 11.03 0.22
CA GLY A 39 8.25 10.18 0.21
C GLY A 39 8.60 9.81 1.65
N SER A 40 8.28 8.57 2.03
CA SER A 40 8.67 7.99 3.32
C SER A 40 10.18 7.94 3.42
N SER A 41 10.73 8.82 4.26
CA SER A 41 12.12 8.81 4.73
C SER A 41 12.36 7.53 5.52
N GLY A 42 12.64 6.43 4.83
CA GLY A 42 12.99 5.15 5.43
C GLY A 42 14.44 5.15 5.89
N THR A 43 14.67 4.79 7.15
CA THR A 43 15.99 4.37 7.62
C THR A 43 16.48 3.24 6.73
N SER A 44 17.60 3.41 6.03
CA SER A 44 18.17 2.35 5.20
C SER A 44 18.51 1.15 6.09
N VAL A 45 17.87 0.02 5.82
CA VAL A 45 18.12 -1.25 6.49
C VAL A 45 19.37 -1.91 5.89
N ASP A 46 20.25 -2.47 6.73
CA ASP A 46 21.41 -3.21 6.25
C ASP A 46 21.03 -4.64 5.83
N LEU A 47 21.11 -4.91 4.54
CA LEU A 47 20.85 -6.22 3.93
C LEU A 47 22.13 -6.87 3.38
N SER A 48 23.32 -6.41 3.77
CA SER A 48 24.60 -6.85 3.19
C SER A 48 24.92 -8.34 3.37
N GLY A 49 24.23 -9.03 4.30
CA GLY A 49 24.35 -10.48 4.53
C GLY A 49 23.29 -11.34 3.86
N MET A 50 22.35 -10.73 3.12
CA MET A 50 21.23 -11.43 2.50
C MET A 50 21.56 -11.94 1.09
N PRO A 51 20.90 -13.01 0.62
CA PRO A 51 20.97 -13.42 -0.78
C PRO A 51 20.57 -12.28 -1.73
N ASP A 52 21.06 -12.34 -2.96
CA ASP A 52 20.56 -11.44 -4.01
C ASP A 52 19.07 -11.68 -4.25
N MET A 53 18.32 -10.61 -4.50
CA MET A 53 16.87 -10.64 -4.54
C MET A 53 16.31 -9.57 -5.49
N PRO A 54 15.12 -9.80 -6.08
CA PRO A 54 14.43 -8.78 -6.88
C PRO A 54 14.17 -7.49 -6.10
N ALA A 55 14.00 -6.38 -6.82
CA ALA A 55 13.75 -5.06 -6.23
C ALA A 55 12.53 -5.04 -5.30
N ASP A 56 11.42 -5.65 -5.71
CA ASP A 56 10.19 -5.70 -4.90
C ASP A 56 10.41 -6.52 -3.62
N THR A 57 11.17 -7.61 -3.71
CA THR A 57 11.54 -8.41 -2.53
C THR A 57 12.42 -7.61 -1.58
N ARG A 58 13.39 -6.85 -2.10
CA ARG A 58 14.21 -5.93 -1.31
C ARG A 58 13.35 -4.87 -0.61
N GLN A 59 12.40 -4.27 -1.33
CA GLN A 59 11.46 -3.31 -0.75
C GLN A 59 10.66 -3.92 0.40
N ALA A 60 10.17 -5.16 0.24
CA ALA A 60 9.47 -5.87 1.31
C ALA A 60 10.37 -6.10 2.55
N TYR A 61 11.65 -6.45 2.35
CA TYR A 61 12.61 -6.57 3.46
C TYR A 61 12.90 -5.24 4.15
N GLU A 62 13.05 -4.16 3.40
CA GLU A 62 13.30 -2.83 3.95
C GLU A 62 12.11 -2.31 4.78
N ALA A 63 10.88 -2.66 4.37
CA ALA A 63 9.66 -2.28 5.08
C ALA A 63 9.37 -3.16 6.31
N ALA A 64 9.75 -4.44 6.29
CA ALA A 64 9.35 -5.39 7.34
C ALA A 64 9.63 -4.88 8.78
N PRO A 65 10.80 -4.29 9.12
CA PRO A 65 11.07 -3.80 10.47
C PRO A 65 10.12 -2.69 10.95
N SER A 66 9.60 -1.84 10.06
CA SER A 66 8.70 -0.73 10.42
C SER A 66 7.22 -1.07 10.30
N HIS A 67 6.87 -2.19 9.66
CA HIS A 67 5.49 -2.63 9.42
C HIS A 67 5.13 -3.94 10.14
N ARG A 68 5.86 -4.27 11.23
CA ARG A 68 5.66 -5.51 11.98
C ARG A 68 4.25 -5.69 12.53
N ASP A 69 3.60 -4.61 12.95
CA ASP A 69 2.22 -4.64 13.48
C ASP A 69 1.25 -5.16 12.42
N LEU A 70 1.27 -4.58 11.22
CA LEU A 70 0.49 -5.08 10.08
C LEU A 70 0.89 -6.52 9.71
N PHE A 71 2.18 -6.78 9.53
CA PHE A 71 2.67 -8.05 9.00
C PHE A 71 2.43 -9.22 9.97
N ALA A 72 2.40 -8.97 11.27
CA ALA A 72 2.09 -9.98 12.29
C ALA A 72 0.62 -10.46 12.22
N HIS A 73 -0.26 -9.69 11.56
CA HIS A 73 -1.65 -10.04 11.35
C HIS A 73 -1.97 -10.59 9.96
N LEU A 74 -0.99 -10.66 9.06
CA LEU A 74 -1.18 -11.17 7.70
C LEU A 74 -0.66 -12.60 7.54
N PRO A 75 -1.47 -13.52 7.00
CA PRO A 75 -1.02 -14.87 6.74
C PRO A 75 -0.24 -14.93 5.45
N CYS A 76 0.63 -15.93 5.34
CA CYS A 76 1.26 -16.30 4.08
C CYS A 76 0.67 -17.60 3.53
N TYR A 77 0.61 -17.68 2.21
CA TYR A 77 0.02 -18.80 1.48
C TYR A 77 1.06 -19.59 0.66
N CYS A 78 2.36 -19.41 0.94
CA CYS A 78 3.46 -20.08 0.23
C CYS A 78 3.58 -21.58 0.52
N GLY A 79 2.85 -22.10 1.51
CA GLY A 79 3.00 -23.48 2.00
C GLY A 79 4.13 -23.68 3.00
N CYS A 80 4.86 -22.62 3.36
CA CYS A 80 5.99 -22.69 4.30
C CYS A 80 5.57 -23.09 5.73
N VAL A 81 4.28 -22.96 6.06
CA VAL A 81 3.66 -23.51 7.29
C VAL A 81 3.79 -25.03 7.42
N LEU A 82 4.06 -25.74 6.33
CA LEU A 82 4.21 -27.20 6.30
C LEU A 82 5.66 -27.65 6.44
N LEU A 83 6.61 -26.72 6.53
CA LEU A 83 8.03 -27.03 6.70
C LEU A 83 8.33 -27.43 8.15
N LYS A 84 9.49 -28.06 8.35
CA LYS A 84 9.95 -28.49 9.68
C LYS A 84 10.07 -27.33 10.66
N GLU A 85 10.50 -26.17 10.16
CA GLU A 85 10.50 -24.90 10.87
C GLU A 85 9.43 -23.99 10.22
N PRO A 86 8.18 -24.03 10.70
CA PRO A 86 7.08 -23.32 10.08
C PRO A 86 7.13 -21.82 10.40
N HIS A 87 6.65 -21.02 9.47
CA HIS A 87 6.36 -19.61 9.69
C HIS A 87 4.89 -19.47 10.09
N ASP A 88 4.57 -18.58 11.03
CA ASP A 88 3.22 -18.38 11.55
C ASP A 88 2.54 -17.09 11.06
N SER A 89 3.27 -16.22 10.35
CA SER A 89 2.78 -14.95 9.83
C SER A 89 3.72 -14.42 8.74
N LEU A 90 3.27 -13.40 8.02
CA LEU A 90 4.08 -12.67 7.06
C LEU A 90 5.30 -12.01 7.74
N ASP A 91 5.16 -11.52 8.98
CA ASP A 91 6.29 -10.97 9.74
C ASP A 91 7.43 -11.98 9.90
N ARG A 92 7.10 -13.22 10.28
CA ARG A 92 8.09 -14.29 10.40
C ARG A 92 8.69 -14.71 9.06
N CYS A 93 8.06 -14.39 7.93
CA CYS A 93 8.68 -14.59 6.60
C CYS A 93 9.92 -13.72 6.38
N PHE A 94 9.97 -12.52 6.96
CA PHE A 94 11.06 -11.59 6.75
C PHE A 94 12.02 -11.49 7.93
N LEU A 95 11.54 -11.76 9.15
CA LEU A 95 12.30 -11.59 10.38
C LEU A 95 12.38 -12.88 11.19
N LEU A 96 13.54 -13.14 11.80
CA LEU A 96 13.77 -14.16 12.83
C LEU A 96 13.35 -13.65 14.22
N PRO A 97 13.18 -14.52 15.25
CA PRO A 97 12.65 -14.09 16.54
C PRO A 97 13.55 -13.07 17.25
N ASP A 98 14.85 -13.10 16.93
CA ASP A 98 15.86 -12.16 17.42
C ASP A 98 15.90 -10.84 16.63
N GLY A 99 15.06 -10.70 15.60
CA GLY A 99 14.97 -9.51 14.74
C GLY A 99 15.96 -9.49 13.57
N SER A 100 16.79 -10.52 13.40
CA SER A 100 17.62 -10.67 12.19
C SER A 100 16.76 -11.04 10.97
N PHE A 101 17.27 -10.87 9.75
CA PHE A 101 16.51 -11.18 8.54
C PHE A 101 16.47 -12.68 8.26
N GLU A 102 15.27 -13.17 7.97
CA GLU A 102 15.05 -14.53 7.51
C GLU A 102 15.36 -14.63 6.02
N ALA A 103 16.32 -15.46 5.62
CA ALA A 103 16.81 -15.54 4.24
C ALA A 103 15.82 -16.19 3.27
N HIS A 104 14.90 -17.04 3.75
CA HIS A 104 14.00 -17.79 2.88
C HIS A 104 13.10 -16.90 2.01
N ALA A 105 12.61 -15.77 2.53
CA ALA A 105 11.73 -14.89 1.77
C ALA A 105 12.42 -14.20 0.57
N SER A 106 13.76 -14.16 0.52
CA SER A 106 14.51 -13.61 -0.62
C SER A 106 14.20 -14.28 -1.96
N GLY A 107 13.76 -15.55 -1.92
CA GLY A 107 13.31 -16.30 -3.10
C GLY A 107 11.81 -16.56 -3.15
N CYS A 108 11.01 -16.08 -2.19
CA CYS A 108 9.60 -16.41 -2.09
C CYS A 108 8.70 -15.31 -2.66
N ARG A 109 8.25 -15.50 -3.91
CA ARG A 109 7.38 -14.53 -4.59
C ARG A 109 6.06 -14.27 -3.86
N ILE A 110 5.41 -15.30 -3.28
CA ILE A 110 4.13 -15.11 -2.58
C ILE A 110 4.30 -14.22 -1.34
N CYS A 111 5.38 -14.41 -0.56
CA CYS A 111 5.67 -13.52 0.57
C CYS A 111 5.86 -12.08 0.10
N THR A 112 6.60 -11.88 -0.98
CA THR A 112 6.82 -10.55 -1.58
C THR A 112 5.50 -9.93 -2.04
N ASP A 113 4.70 -10.64 -2.84
CA ASP A 113 3.44 -10.14 -3.39
C ASP A 113 2.47 -9.70 -2.28
N ILE A 114 2.34 -10.51 -1.22
CA ILE A 114 1.50 -10.18 -0.06
C ILE A 114 2.01 -8.92 0.65
N ALA A 115 3.32 -8.81 0.88
CA ALA A 115 3.92 -7.65 1.54
C ALA A 115 3.71 -6.36 0.73
N ILE A 116 3.96 -6.40 -0.58
CA ILE A 116 3.79 -5.23 -1.46
C ILE A 116 2.33 -4.80 -1.54
N ASP A 117 1.39 -5.75 -1.69
CA ASP A 117 -0.03 -5.46 -1.67
C ASP A 117 -0.48 -4.84 -0.34
N ALA A 118 -0.01 -5.38 0.78
CA ALA A 118 -0.33 -4.89 2.12
C ALA A 118 0.17 -3.47 2.35
N LEU A 119 1.42 -3.19 1.96
CA LEU A 119 2.01 -1.85 2.06
C LEU A 119 1.26 -0.84 1.19
N ALA A 120 0.86 -1.23 -0.02
CA ALA A 120 0.07 -0.37 -0.90
C ALA A 120 -1.30 -0.03 -0.28
N MET A 121 -2.01 -1.04 0.22
CA MET A 121 -3.30 -0.83 0.88
C MET A 121 -3.20 -0.01 2.17
N GLU A 122 -2.15 -0.21 2.97
CA GLU A 122 -1.90 0.60 4.17
C GLU A 122 -1.60 2.06 3.79
N ALA A 123 -0.82 2.31 2.73
CA ALA A 123 -0.57 3.64 2.20
C ALA A 123 -1.84 4.33 1.67
N GLU A 124 -2.82 3.56 1.17
CA GLU A 124 -4.16 4.02 0.81
C GLU A 124 -5.06 4.29 2.03
N GLY A 125 -4.61 3.97 3.24
CA GLY A 125 -5.31 4.23 4.50
C GLY A 125 -6.31 3.15 4.90
N LEU A 126 -6.22 1.94 4.34
CA LEU A 126 -7.07 0.84 4.76
C LEU A 126 -6.68 0.36 6.17
N SER A 127 -7.68 -0.09 6.95
CA SER A 127 -7.43 -0.70 8.25
C SER A 127 -6.80 -2.08 8.09
N HIS A 128 -6.01 -2.51 9.08
CA HIS A 128 -5.39 -3.85 9.08
C HIS A 128 -6.41 -4.97 8.92
N THR A 129 -7.61 -4.85 9.51
CA THR A 129 -8.71 -5.81 9.32
C THR A 129 -9.15 -5.90 7.85
N ALA A 130 -9.26 -4.77 7.15
CA ALA A 130 -9.63 -4.75 5.74
C ALA A 130 -8.50 -5.33 4.86
N ILE A 131 -7.24 -4.97 5.17
CA ILE A 131 -6.07 -5.51 4.47
C ILE A 131 -6.02 -7.03 4.64
N ARG A 132 -6.16 -7.54 5.87
CA ARG A 132 -6.22 -8.98 6.16
C ARG A 132 -7.28 -9.68 5.32
N ALA A 133 -8.51 -9.16 5.29
CA ALA A 133 -9.59 -9.76 4.52
C ALA A 133 -9.30 -9.80 3.01
N LEU A 134 -8.71 -8.73 2.46
CA LEU A 134 -8.36 -8.65 1.04
C LEU A 134 -7.21 -9.61 0.67
N ILE A 135 -6.19 -9.72 1.53
CA ILE A 135 -5.10 -10.70 1.37
C ILE A 135 -5.66 -12.13 1.38
N ASP A 136 -6.54 -12.45 2.34
CA ASP A 136 -7.14 -13.79 2.41
C ASP A 136 -7.89 -14.12 1.12
N VAL A 137 -8.72 -13.20 0.60
CA VAL A 137 -9.45 -13.41 -0.65
C VAL A 137 -8.50 -13.58 -1.85
N LYS A 138 -7.45 -12.75 -1.94
CA LYS A 138 -6.53 -12.75 -3.10
C LYS A 138 -5.65 -14.00 -3.13
N PHE A 139 -5.19 -14.47 -1.98
CA PHE A 139 -4.16 -15.52 -1.90
C PHE A 139 -4.65 -16.89 -1.42
N ALA A 140 -5.91 -17.05 -0.99
CA ALA A 140 -6.47 -18.31 -0.50
C ALA A 140 -6.31 -19.53 -1.45
N ARG A 141 -6.13 -19.30 -2.75
CA ARG A 141 -5.92 -20.39 -3.73
C ARG A 141 -4.46 -20.84 -3.85
N ALA A 142 -3.51 -20.11 -3.28
CA ALA A 142 -2.09 -20.41 -3.39
C ALA A 142 -1.64 -21.53 -2.44
N GLY A 143 -2.30 -21.68 -1.29
CA GLY A 143 -1.98 -22.70 -0.30
C GLY A 143 -2.84 -22.58 0.95
N PRO A 144 -2.58 -23.37 2.00
CA PRO A 144 -3.14 -23.11 3.33
C PRO A 144 -2.53 -21.83 3.92
N PRO A 145 -3.30 -21.03 4.68
CA PRO A 145 -2.76 -19.89 5.42
C PRO A 145 -1.84 -20.34 6.56
N THR A 146 -0.92 -19.48 6.95
CA THR A 146 -0.27 -19.55 8.27
C THR A 146 -1.27 -19.27 9.41
N ASP A 147 -1.00 -19.78 10.62
CA ASP A 147 -1.85 -19.57 11.79
C ASP A 147 -1.62 -18.18 12.41
N THR A 148 -2.20 -17.17 11.76
CA THR A 148 -1.92 -15.76 12.05
C THR A 148 -3.10 -15.09 12.76
N PRO A 149 -2.88 -14.42 13.92
CA PRO A 149 -3.94 -13.77 14.69
C PRO A 149 -4.63 -12.66 13.87
N LEU A 150 -5.93 -12.49 14.08
CA LEU A 150 -6.68 -11.38 13.51
C LEU A 150 -6.28 -10.06 14.22
N PRO A 151 -6.25 -8.92 13.50
CA PRO A 151 -6.07 -7.58 14.08
C PRO A 151 -7.24 -7.14 14.97
#